data_AF-A0A9E7YVR6-F1
#
_entry.id   AF-A0A9E7YVR6-F1
#
_cell.length_a   1.000
_cell.length_b   1.000
_cell.length_c   1.000
_cell.angle_alpha   90.00
_cell.angle_beta   90.00
_cell.angle_gamma   90.00
#
_symmetry.space_group_name_H-M   'P 1'
#
loop_
_entity.id
_entity.type
_entity.pdbx_description
1 polymer ?
#
loop_
_entity_poly.entity_id
_entity_poly.type
_entity_poly.pdbx_seq_one_letter_code
_entity_poly.pdbx_strand_id
1 'polypeptide(L)'
;MTPDFRHTVLACVIATAAIGSGLVRAQATAPQTQASAPAASTGSVAELRQLLAQKRLTELCTTYNGDYGTSLLLVNEDTTAYVALSYRRELWRVYKFGAAAPAEAAYDMLARQTRAWAEDDVRHAVAAGQKAQLEREAQAAEQRAAALSQEVRAMQAQRQQMLEEQQAARRQTQALDAERHAYKTQIDSLQQQIRLLEKQLNDPHWSPAP
;
A
#
# COMPACT_ATOMS: atom_id res chain seq x y z
N MET A 1 -53.41 -7.75 9.53
CA MET A 1 -52.52 -8.75 10.17
C MET A 1 -51.16 -8.57 9.51
N THR A 2 -50.27 -7.88 10.21
CA THR A 2 -48.96 -7.38 9.78
C THR A 2 -47.89 -8.49 9.81
N PRO A 3 -46.89 -8.49 8.91
CA PRO A 3 -45.63 -9.17 9.18
C PRO A 3 -44.57 -8.14 9.61
N ASP A 4 -44.06 -8.30 10.83
CA ASP A 4 -42.96 -7.53 11.40
C ASP A 4 -41.61 -7.99 10.82
N PHE A 5 -40.94 -7.09 10.11
CA PHE A 5 -39.53 -7.22 9.71
C PHE A 5 -38.62 -6.81 10.88
N ARG A 6 -38.06 -7.79 11.61
CA ARG A 6 -37.02 -7.52 12.61
C ARG A 6 -35.65 -7.44 11.92
N HIS A 7 -35.24 -6.22 11.58
CA HIS A 7 -33.87 -5.89 11.21
C HIS A 7 -33.02 -5.85 12.49
N THR A 8 -32.14 -6.84 12.68
CA THR A 8 -31.09 -6.77 13.71
C THR A 8 -29.81 -6.28 13.04
N VAL A 9 -29.49 -5.02 13.29
CA VAL A 9 -28.26 -4.33 12.87
C VAL A 9 -27.07 -4.93 13.60
N LEU A 10 -26.09 -5.43 12.84
CA LEU A 10 -24.80 -5.90 13.34
C LEU A 10 -23.92 -4.67 13.62
N ALA A 11 -23.77 -4.31 14.89
CA ALA A 11 -22.84 -3.27 15.33
C ALA A 11 -21.40 -3.78 15.23
N CYS A 12 -20.62 -3.21 14.33
CA CYS A 12 -19.19 -3.48 14.19
C CYS A 12 -18.41 -2.57 15.15
N VAL A 13 -17.82 -3.15 16.20
CA VAL A 13 -16.95 -2.43 17.14
C VAL A 13 -15.57 -2.32 16.52
N ILE A 14 -15.17 -1.10 16.13
CA ILE A 14 -13.80 -0.79 15.71
C ILE A 14 -12.98 -0.52 16.97
N ALA A 15 -12.11 -1.46 17.34
CA ALA A 15 -11.11 -1.26 18.37
C ALA A 15 -9.89 -0.53 17.77
N THR A 16 -9.81 0.79 17.97
CA THR A 16 -8.58 1.55 17.72
C THR A 16 -7.59 1.31 18.85
N ALA A 17 -6.62 0.42 18.63
CA ALA A 17 -5.45 0.30 19.48
C ALA A 17 -4.39 1.32 19.04
N ALA A 18 -4.31 2.45 19.75
CA ALA A 18 -3.19 3.36 19.67
C ALA A 18 -2.02 2.78 20.50
N ILE A 19 -1.06 2.13 19.83
CA ILE A 19 0.20 1.72 20.47
C ILE A 19 1.20 2.84 20.19
N GLY A 20 1.48 3.64 21.23
CA GLY A 20 2.49 4.68 21.20
C GLY A 20 3.86 4.10 20.87
N SER A 21 4.47 4.56 19.79
CA SER A 21 5.85 4.27 19.44
C SER A 21 6.79 5.05 20.39
N GLY A 22 7.05 4.47 21.55
CA GLY A 22 8.23 4.81 22.32
C GLY A 22 9.46 4.30 21.56
N LEU A 23 10.10 5.17 20.79
CA LEU A 23 11.43 4.95 20.21
C LEU A 23 12.45 4.90 21.35
N VAL A 24 12.51 3.78 22.06
CA VAL A 24 13.71 3.37 22.79
C VAL A 24 14.76 3.18 21.71
N ARG A 25 15.67 4.14 21.60
CA ARG A 25 16.90 4.00 20.81
C ARG A 25 17.69 2.87 21.46
N ALA A 26 17.51 1.65 20.96
CA ALA A 26 18.35 0.52 21.30
C ALA A 26 19.79 0.93 20.98
N GLN A 27 20.58 1.20 22.02
CA GLN A 27 22.03 1.20 21.89
C GLN A 27 22.39 -0.24 21.53
N ALA A 28 22.68 -0.48 20.26
CA ALA A 28 23.07 -1.79 19.78
C ALA A 28 24.41 -2.14 20.41
N THR A 29 24.36 -2.92 21.48
CA THR A 29 25.54 -3.48 22.13
C THR A 29 26.22 -4.41 21.13
N ALA A 30 27.48 -4.12 20.79
CA ALA A 30 28.28 -5.02 19.97
C ALA A 30 28.27 -6.43 20.59
N PRO A 31 28.23 -7.50 19.79
CA PRO A 31 28.17 -8.87 20.30
C PRO A 31 29.36 -9.12 21.22
N GLN A 32 29.06 -9.36 22.51
CA GLN A 32 30.07 -9.66 23.51
C GLN A 32 30.61 -11.10 23.41
N THR A 33 30.21 -11.85 22.38
CA THR A 33 30.83 -13.12 22.03
C THR A 33 32.33 -12.89 21.92
N GLN A 34 33.08 -13.52 22.82
CA GLN A 34 34.52 -13.32 22.93
C GLN A 34 35.19 -13.89 21.69
N ALA A 35 35.24 -13.10 20.62
CA ALA A 35 36.12 -13.40 19.51
C ALA A 35 37.55 -13.43 20.06
N SER A 36 38.21 -14.56 19.93
CA SER A 36 39.60 -14.77 20.30
C SER A 36 40.37 -15.05 19.03
N ALA A 37 41.55 -14.45 18.91
CA ALA A 37 42.45 -14.69 17.79
C ALA A 37 43.74 -15.33 18.32
N PRO A 38 44.15 -16.51 17.81
CA PRO A 38 45.38 -17.15 18.25
C PRO A 38 46.59 -16.30 17.85
N ALA A 39 47.65 -16.32 18.66
CA ALA A 39 48.88 -15.53 18.51
C ALA A 39 48.71 -13.99 18.53
N ALA A 40 47.50 -13.50 18.84
CA ALA A 40 47.24 -12.09 19.03
C ALA A 40 47.58 -11.63 20.45
N SER A 41 48.13 -10.43 20.57
CA SER A 41 47.97 -9.63 21.79
C SER A 41 46.73 -8.74 21.67
N THR A 42 46.15 -8.34 22.81
CA THR A 42 45.03 -7.38 22.82
C THR A 42 45.55 -6.03 22.30
N GLY A 43 45.05 -5.61 21.14
CA GLY A 43 45.33 -4.29 20.59
C GLY A 43 44.37 -3.24 21.15
N SER A 44 44.80 -1.98 21.19
CA SER A 44 43.95 -0.87 21.61
C SER A 44 43.23 -0.22 20.43
N VAL A 45 41.92 0.01 20.54
CA VAL A 45 41.16 0.80 19.57
C VAL A 45 41.73 2.22 19.45
N ALA A 46 42.18 2.81 20.56
CA ALA A 46 42.77 4.15 20.57
C ALA A 46 44.11 4.18 19.84
N GLU A 47 44.98 3.18 20.05
CA GLU A 47 46.25 3.02 19.32
C GLU A 47 46.00 2.90 17.82
N LEU A 48 45.08 2.01 17.41
CA LEU A 48 44.76 1.81 16.00
C LEU A 48 44.21 3.09 15.36
N ARG A 49 43.30 3.79 16.04
CA ARG A 49 42.75 5.09 15.57
C ARG A 49 43.85 6.14 15.41
N GLN A 50 44.80 6.20 16.33
CA GLN A 50 45.93 7.12 16.23
C GLN A 50 46.81 6.80 15.02
N LEU A 51 47.16 5.52 14.81
CA LEU A 51 47.96 5.10 13.66
C LEU A 51 47.25 5.38 12.32
N LEU A 52 45.93 5.17 12.26
CA LEU A 52 45.09 5.54 11.11
C LEU A 52 45.11 7.05 10.85
N ALA A 53 44.93 7.87 11.89
CA ALA A 53 44.96 9.33 11.78
C ALA A 53 46.33 9.85 11.30
N GLN A 54 47.41 9.17 11.70
CA GLN A 54 48.78 9.47 11.26
C GLN A 54 49.11 8.88 9.88
N LYS A 55 48.19 8.15 9.23
CA LYS A 55 48.40 7.46 7.95
C LYS A 55 49.59 6.49 7.96
N ARG A 56 49.83 5.83 9.10
CA ARG A 56 50.93 4.88 9.31
C ARG A 56 50.56 3.42 9.05
N LEU A 57 49.36 3.19 8.53
CA LEU A 57 48.84 1.87 8.24
C LEU A 57 48.46 1.78 6.78
N THR A 58 48.71 0.62 6.19
CA THR A 58 48.16 0.19 4.91
C THR A 58 47.05 -0.81 5.20
N GLU A 59 45.83 -0.50 4.75
CA GLU A 59 44.74 -1.47 4.76
C GLU A 59 44.97 -2.49 3.64
N LEU A 60 45.14 -3.77 4.01
CA LEU A 60 45.37 -4.83 3.05
C LEU A 60 44.04 -5.36 2.50
N CYS A 61 43.06 -5.58 3.37
CA CYS A 61 41.72 -6.00 2.99
C CYS A 61 40.70 -5.69 4.09
N THR A 62 39.45 -5.52 3.68
CA THR A 62 38.30 -5.39 4.58
C THR A 62 37.12 -6.17 4.04
N THR A 63 36.46 -6.94 4.91
CA THR A 63 35.20 -7.62 4.62
C THR A 63 34.08 -6.97 5.43
N TYR A 64 32.95 -6.68 4.78
CA TYR A 64 31.71 -6.30 5.46
C TYR A 64 30.64 -7.38 5.27
N ASN A 65 30.06 -7.82 6.38
CA ASN A 65 28.91 -8.71 6.46
C ASN A 65 27.80 -7.96 7.22
N GLY A 66 26.85 -7.35 6.49
CA GLY A 66 25.85 -6.49 7.11
C GLY A 66 26.50 -5.31 7.85
N ASP A 67 26.12 -5.11 9.11
CA ASP A 67 26.70 -4.07 9.97
C ASP A 67 28.10 -4.44 10.52
N TYR A 68 28.51 -5.70 10.40
CA TYR A 68 29.78 -6.19 10.93
C TYR A 68 30.90 -6.10 9.90
N GLY A 69 32.08 -5.65 10.33
CA GLY A 69 33.26 -5.58 9.48
C GLY A 69 34.49 -6.18 10.13
N THR A 70 35.40 -6.71 9.29
CA THR A 70 36.73 -7.15 9.69
C THR A 70 37.74 -6.51 8.74
N SER A 71 38.76 -5.85 9.26
CA SER A 71 39.83 -5.21 8.49
C SER A 71 41.19 -5.76 8.90
N LEU A 72 42.06 -6.01 7.92
CA LEU A 72 43.48 -6.34 8.12
C LEU A 72 44.33 -5.14 7.70
N LEU A 73 45.16 -4.66 8.63
CA LEU A 73 46.01 -3.49 8.44
C LEU A 73 47.46 -3.84 8.79
N LEU A 74 48.40 -3.33 8.01
CA LEU A 74 49.84 -3.48 8.25
C LEU A 74 50.47 -2.13 8.56
N VAL A 75 51.33 -2.06 9.56
CA VAL A 75 52.13 -0.87 9.86
C VAL A 75 53.13 -0.64 8.74
N ASN A 76 53.24 0.61 8.27
CA ASN A 76 54.08 0.92 7.11
C ASN A 76 55.58 0.84 7.41
N GLU A 77 55.94 1.03 8.68
CA GLU A 77 57.33 1.13 9.12
C GLU A 77 57.90 -0.16 9.73
N ASP A 78 57.08 -1.19 9.98
CA ASP A 78 57.52 -2.46 10.55
C ASP A 78 56.61 -3.66 10.16
N THR A 79 56.80 -4.83 10.78
CA THR A 79 56.04 -6.04 10.48
C THR A 79 54.74 -6.20 11.29
N THR A 80 54.39 -5.21 12.11
CA THR A 80 53.22 -5.25 12.98
C THR A 80 51.95 -5.21 12.12
N ALA A 81 51.07 -6.17 12.36
CA ALA A 81 49.77 -6.24 11.73
C ALA A 81 48.66 -6.10 12.77
N TYR A 82 47.54 -5.52 12.35
CA TYR A 82 46.33 -5.36 13.13
C TYR A 82 45.17 -6.03 12.42
N VAL A 83 44.35 -6.76 13.17
CA VAL A 83 43.02 -7.17 12.72
C VAL A 83 41.99 -6.44 13.57
N ALA A 84 41.09 -5.73 12.92
CA ALA A 84 40.13 -4.86 13.57
C ALA A 84 38.70 -5.32 13.27
N LEU A 85 37.88 -5.48 14.31
CA LEU A 85 36.45 -5.72 14.18
C LEU A 85 35.71 -4.39 14.31
N SER A 86 34.75 -4.19 13.41
CA SER A 86 33.83 -3.05 13.42
C SER A 86 32.38 -3.50 13.46
N TYR A 87 31.53 -2.65 14.01
CA TYR A 87 30.07 -2.77 14.00
C TYR A 87 29.51 -1.40 13.66
N ARG A 88 28.66 -1.32 12.63
CA ARG A 88 28.20 -0.05 12.03
C ARG A 88 29.34 0.88 11.69
N ARG A 89 30.44 0.31 11.17
CA ARG A 89 31.70 0.99 10.81
C ARG A 89 32.46 1.61 11.98
N GLU A 90 32.03 1.36 13.22
CA GLU A 90 32.76 1.76 14.42
C GLU A 90 33.60 0.60 14.94
N LEU A 91 34.88 0.87 15.22
CA LEU A 91 35.80 -0.10 15.81
C LEU A 91 35.36 -0.45 17.23
N TRP A 92 35.21 -1.74 17.52
CA TRP A 92 34.87 -2.22 18.87
C TRP A 92 35.86 -3.24 19.41
N ARG A 93 36.73 -3.81 18.57
CA ARG A 93 37.80 -4.72 19.01
C ARG A 93 38.99 -4.71 18.05
N VAL A 94 40.19 -4.81 18.60
CA VAL A 94 41.45 -4.81 17.83
C VAL A 94 42.37 -5.91 18.35
N TYR A 95 43.02 -6.61 17.44
CA TYR A 95 44.04 -7.63 17.71
C TYR A 95 45.35 -7.18 17.08
N LYS A 96 46.45 -7.34 17.80
CA LYS A 96 47.79 -6.94 17.36
C LYS A 96 48.68 -8.16 17.20
N PHE A 97 49.42 -8.21 16.11
CA PHE A 97 50.30 -9.30 15.71
C PHE A 97 51.67 -8.75 15.34
N GLY A 98 52.74 -9.49 15.64
CA GLY A 98 54.11 -9.10 15.27
C GLY A 98 54.49 -9.39 13.82
N ALA A 99 53.66 -10.11 13.06
CA ALA A 99 53.90 -10.49 11.68
C ALA A 99 52.57 -10.64 10.91
N ALA A 100 52.62 -10.54 9.58
CA ALA A 100 51.45 -10.60 8.71
C ALA A 100 50.76 -11.98 8.68
N ALA A 101 51.52 -13.08 8.57
CA ALA A 101 50.95 -14.43 8.43
C ALA A 101 49.93 -14.83 9.53
N PRO A 102 50.22 -14.67 10.85
CA PRO A 102 49.22 -14.96 11.88
C PRO A 102 48.04 -13.98 11.86
N ALA A 103 48.24 -12.74 11.40
CA ALA A 103 47.17 -11.76 11.26
C ALA A 103 46.23 -12.09 10.11
N GLU A 104 46.74 -12.59 8.98
CA GLU A 104 45.92 -13.09 7.86
C GLU A 104 45.04 -14.26 8.28
N ALA A 105 45.60 -15.25 8.99
CA ALA A 105 44.82 -16.37 9.52
C ALA A 105 43.72 -15.91 10.49
N ALA A 106 44.02 -14.92 11.35
CA ALA A 106 43.05 -14.32 12.26
C ALA A 106 41.98 -13.53 11.51
N TYR A 107 42.35 -12.77 10.47
CA TYR A 107 41.42 -12.06 9.61
C TYR A 107 40.41 -13.01 8.98
N ASP A 108 40.86 -14.10 8.36
CA ASP A 108 39.97 -15.06 7.70
C ASP A 108 38.97 -15.70 8.67
N MET A 109 39.45 -16.07 9.86
CA MET A 109 38.60 -16.62 10.91
C MET A 109 37.58 -15.59 11.41
N LEU A 110 38.01 -14.37 11.69
CA LEU A 110 37.13 -13.30 12.18
C LEU A 110 36.14 -12.84 11.10
N ALA A 111 36.53 -12.83 9.83
CA ALA A 111 35.65 -12.55 8.70
C ALA A 111 34.55 -13.63 8.55
N ARG A 112 34.87 -14.91 8.80
CA ARG A 112 33.85 -15.97 8.90
C ARG A 112 32.94 -15.79 10.11
N GLN A 113 33.50 -15.38 11.24
CA GLN A 113 32.73 -15.15 12.46
C GLN A 113 31.75 -13.97 12.32
N THR A 114 32.16 -12.87 11.68
CA THR A 114 31.28 -11.72 11.43
C THR A 114 30.14 -12.05 10.48
N ARG A 115 30.33 -13.00 9.55
CA ARG A 115 29.23 -13.54 8.74
C ARG A 115 28.16 -14.20 9.60
N ALA A 116 28.55 -15.04 10.57
CA ALA A 116 27.60 -15.70 11.46
C ALA A 116 26.81 -14.69 12.32
N TRP A 117 27.46 -13.62 12.79
CA TRP A 117 26.78 -12.54 13.51
C TRP A 117 25.79 -11.76 12.62
N ALA A 118 26.11 -11.61 11.34
CA ALA A 118 25.29 -10.88 10.38
C ALA A 118 24.08 -11.68 9.85
N GLU A 119 23.98 -12.98 10.14
CA GLU A 119 22.90 -13.82 9.61
C GLU A 119 21.52 -13.29 9.98
N ASP A 120 21.36 -12.77 11.20
CA ASP A 120 20.08 -12.21 11.63
C ASP A 120 19.75 -10.88 10.94
N ASP A 121 20.73 -10.00 10.79
CA ASP A 121 20.59 -8.73 10.06
C ASP A 121 20.16 -8.98 8.60
N VAL A 122 20.77 -9.99 7.95
CA VAL A 122 20.42 -10.38 6.57
C VAL A 122 19.00 -10.91 6.51
N ARG A 123 18.60 -11.82 7.42
CA ARG A 123 17.23 -12.34 7.48
C ARG A 123 16.22 -11.21 7.69
N HIS A 124 16.52 -10.28 8.60
CA HIS A 124 15.66 -9.12 8.86
C HIS A 124 15.54 -8.23 7.62
N ALA A 125 16.64 -7.93 6.92
CA ALA A 125 16.60 -7.12 5.70
C ALA A 125 15.76 -7.76 4.59
N VAL A 126 15.88 -9.07 4.39
CA VAL A 126 15.07 -9.82 3.42
C VAL A 126 13.59 -9.77 3.80
N ALA A 127 13.26 -10.05 5.06
CA ALA A 127 11.88 -10.00 5.55
C ALA A 127 11.26 -8.60 5.43
N ALA A 128 12.04 -7.54 5.71
CA ALA A 128 11.61 -6.16 5.52
C ALA A 128 11.31 -5.84 4.05
N GLY A 129 12.14 -6.32 3.12
CA GLY A 129 11.89 -6.20 1.68
C GLY A 129 10.61 -6.91 1.23
N GLN A 130 10.38 -8.14 1.70
CA GLN A 130 9.17 -8.91 1.42
C GLN A 130 7.92 -8.20 1.96
N LYS A 131 7.99 -7.70 3.19
CA LYS A 131 6.91 -6.89 3.79
C LYS A 131 6.58 -5.67 2.93
N ALA A 132 7.58 -4.89 2.52
CA ALA A 132 7.38 -3.70 1.71
C ALA A 132 6.80 -4.02 0.31
N GLN A 133 7.08 -5.20 -0.24
CA GLN A 133 6.43 -5.67 -1.46
C GLN A 133 4.93 -5.94 -1.23
N LEU A 134 4.60 -6.73 -0.20
CA LEU A 134 3.20 -7.06 0.12
C LEU A 134 2.37 -5.83 0.46
N GLU A 135 2.95 -4.84 1.16
CA GLU A 135 2.28 -3.57 1.45
C GLU A 135 1.91 -2.80 0.18
N ARG A 136 2.79 -2.79 -0.85
CA ARG A 136 2.49 -2.17 -2.15
C ARG A 136 1.40 -2.92 -2.91
N GLU A 137 1.43 -4.25 -2.88
CA GLU A 137 0.40 -5.10 -3.50
C GLU A 137 -0.96 -4.89 -2.83
N ALA A 138 -1.00 -4.81 -1.50
CA ALA A 138 -2.21 -4.52 -0.75
C ALA A 138 -2.79 -3.14 -1.09
N GLN A 139 -1.95 -2.09 -1.13
CA GLN A 139 -2.38 -0.75 -1.53
C GLN A 139 -2.96 -0.71 -2.95
N ALA A 140 -2.33 -1.41 -3.90
CA ALA A 140 -2.84 -1.51 -5.27
C ALA A 140 -4.20 -2.24 -5.33
N ALA A 141 -4.36 -3.30 -4.53
CA ALA A 141 -5.62 -4.02 -4.42
C ALA A 141 -6.73 -3.16 -3.81
N GLU A 142 -6.44 -2.39 -2.76
CA GLU A 142 -7.37 -1.45 -2.13
C GLU A 142 -7.83 -0.36 -3.11
N GLN A 143 -6.91 0.24 -3.86
CA GLN A 143 -7.24 1.23 -4.89
C GLN A 143 -8.15 0.64 -5.97
N ARG A 144 -7.85 -0.58 -6.43
CA ARG A 144 -8.69 -1.27 -7.42
C ARG A 144 -10.08 -1.60 -6.88
N ALA A 145 -10.17 -2.06 -5.64
CA ALA A 145 -11.45 -2.33 -4.99
C ALA A 145 -12.28 -1.05 -4.83
N ALA A 146 -11.66 0.07 -4.47
CA ALA A 146 -12.31 1.36 -4.37
C ALA A 146 -12.86 1.82 -5.73
N ALA A 147 -12.07 1.75 -6.81
CA ALA A 147 -12.49 2.09 -8.16
C ALA A 147 -13.69 1.24 -8.62
N LEU A 148 -13.59 -0.09 -8.50
CA LEU A 148 -14.69 -0.99 -8.86
C LEU A 148 -15.96 -0.73 -8.04
N SER A 149 -15.82 -0.38 -6.76
CA SER A 149 -16.98 -0.05 -5.92
C SER A 149 -17.69 1.22 -6.41
N GLN A 150 -16.95 2.21 -6.90
CA GLN A 150 -17.51 3.44 -7.48
C GLN A 150 -18.20 3.14 -8.81
N GLU A 151 -17.60 2.33 -9.67
CA GLU A 151 -18.20 1.89 -10.94
C GLU A 151 -19.51 1.15 -10.71
N VAL A 152 -19.56 0.22 -9.76
CA VAL A 152 -20.79 -0.51 -9.40
C VAL A 152 -21.89 0.45 -8.94
N ARG A 153 -21.57 1.45 -8.10
CA ARG A 153 -22.55 2.46 -7.66
C ARG A 153 -23.04 3.31 -8.84
N ALA A 154 -22.15 3.73 -9.73
CA ALA A 154 -22.52 4.48 -10.92
C ALA A 154 -23.45 3.68 -11.85
N MET A 155 -23.14 2.40 -12.10
CA MET A 155 -24.00 1.51 -12.89
C MET A 155 -25.38 1.32 -12.27
N GLN A 156 -25.45 1.18 -10.93
CA GLN A 156 -26.73 1.06 -10.22
C GLN A 156 -27.55 2.34 -10.35
N ALA A 157 -26.93 3.51 -10.17
CA ALA A 157 -27.60 4.80 -10.33
C ALA A 157 -28.12 4.99 -11.77
N GLN A 158 -27.30 4.67 -12.78
CA GLN A 158 -27.70 4.75 -14.18
C GLN A 158 -28.87 3.82 -14.49
N ARG A 159 -28.86 2.58 -13.97
CA ARG A 159 -29.97 1.64 -14.14
C ARG A 159 -31.25 2.19 -13.54
N GLN A 160 -31.18 2.77 -12.35
CA GLN A 160 -32.34 3.36 -11.68
C GLN A 160 -32.93 4.51 -12.51
N GLN A 161 -32.07 5.40 -13.03
CA GLN A 161 -32.49 6.50 -13.90
C GLN A 161 -33.19 5.99 -15.18
N MET A 162 -32.64 4.97 -15.85
CA MET A 162 -33.27 4.40 -17.05
C MET A 162 -34.65 3.80 -16.75
N LEU A 163 -34.83 3.18 -15.57
CA LEU A 163 -36.12 2.64 -15.16
C LEU A 163 -37.14 3.76 -14.93
N GLU A 164 -36.72 4.86 -14.28
CA GLU A 164 -37.55 6.04 -14.04
C GLU A 164 -37.96 6.72 -15.35
N GLU A 165 -37.02 6.90 -16.28
CA GLU A 165 -37.27 7.44 -17.62
C GLU A 165 -38.25 6.56 -18.40
N GLN A 166 -38.08 5.22 -18.35
CA GLN A 166 -39.01 4.31 -19.00
C GLN A 166 -40.43 4.43 -18.42
N GLN A 167 -40.56 4.54 -17.09
CA GLN A 167 -41.86 4.73 -16.43
C GLN A 167 -42.48 6.08 -16.79
N ALA A 168 -41.69 7.15 -16.87
CA ALA A 168 -42.14 8.46 -17.31
C ALA A 168 -42.64 8.43 -18.76
N ALA A 169 -41.89 7.82 -19.67
CA ALA A 169 -42.26 7.67 -21.07
C ALA A 169 -43.58 6.88 -21.23
N ARG A 170 -43.74 5.76 -20.50
CA ARG A 170 -45.00 4.99 -20.49
C ARG A 170 -46.19 5.83 -20.03
N ARG A 171 -46.03 6.63 -18.97
CA ARG A 171 -47.08 7.53 -18.46
C ARG A 171 -47.44 8.60 -19.48
N GLN A 172 -46.45 9.18 -20.15
CA GLN A 172 -46.66 10.17 -21.20
C GLN A 172 -47.43 9.58 -22.39
N THR A 173 -47.07 8.38 -22.85
CA THR A 173 -47.81 7.69 -23.92
C THR A 173 -49.27 7.46 -23.53
N GLN A 174 -49.53 6.98 -22.31
CA GLN A 174 -50.90 6.78 -21.82
C GLN A 174 -51.70 8.09 -21.77
N ALA A 175 -51.08 9.20 -21.37
CA ALA A 175 -51.73 10.51 -21.35
C ALA A 175 -52.08 10.99 -22.78
N LEU A 176 -51.14 10.84 -23.73
CA LEU A 176 -51.37 11.19 -25.14
C LEU A 176 -52.47 10.33 -25.77
N ASP A 177 -52.50 9.02 -25.48
CA ASP A 177 -53.57 8.14 -25.96
C ASP A 177 -54.93 8.58 -25.43
N ALA A 178 -55.03 8.92 -24.14
CA ALA A 178 -56.25 9.42 -23.53
C ALA A 178 -56.71 10.75 -24.16
N GLU A 179 -55.79 11.70 -24.39
CA GLU A 179 -56.07 12.97 -25.03
C GLU A 179 -56.56 12.78 -26.48
N ARG A 180 -55.89 11.91 -27.25
CA ARG A 180 -56.32 11.54 -28.61
C ARG A 180 -57.73 10.97 -28.63
N HIS A 181 -58.06 10.08 -27.68
CA HIS A 181 -59.40 9.52 -27.56
C HIS A 181 -60.45 10.61 -27.27
N ALA A 182 -60.15 11.54 -26.37
CA ALA A 182 -61.04 12.66 -26.07
C ALA A 182 -61.32 13.55 -27.29
N TYR A 183 -60.27 13.93 -28.04
CA TYR A 183 -60.45 14.72 -29.27
C TYR A 183 -61.24 13.96 -30.34
N LYS A 184 -61.03 12.65 -30.49
CA LYS A 184 -61.79 11.84 -31.44
C LYS A 184 -63.28 11.84 -31.09
N THR A 185 -63.63 11.65 -29.83
CA THR A 185 -65.03 11.75 -29.37
C THR A 185 -65.62 13.14 -29.62
N GLN A 186 -64.84 14.20 -29.42
CA GLN A 186 -65.28 15.57 -29.71
C GLN A 186 -65.54 15.78 -31.20
N ILE A 187 -64.64 15.32 -32.08
CA ILE A 187 -64.82 15.39 -33.53
C ILE A 187 -66.08 14.63 -33.95
N ASP A 188 -66.28 13.42 -33.46
CA ASP A 188 -67.46 12.60 -33.79
C ASP A 188 -68.77 13.31 -33.38
N SER A 189 -68.79 13.95 -32.20
CA SER A 189 -69.93 14.75 -31.72
C SER A 189 -70.19 15.98 -32.60
N LEU A 190 -69.15 16.73 -32.97
CA LEU A 190 -69.27 17.90 -33.84
C LEU A 190 -69.79 17.50 -35.23
N GLN A 191 -69.29 16.40 -35.79
CA GLN A 191 -69.78 15.89 -37.07
C GLN A 191 -71.26 15.47 -37.01
N GLN A 192 -71.72 14.88 -35.90
CA GLN A 192 -73.14 14.58 -35.70
C GLN A 192 -73.99 15.85 -35.68
N GLN A 193 -73.53 16.90 -34.98
CA GLN A 193 -74.22 18.19 -34.95
C GLN A 193 -74.30 18.83 -36.34
N ILE A 194 -73.21 18.81 -37.11
CA ILE A 194 -73.18 19.30 -38.49
C ILE A 194 -74.23 18.58 -39.34
N ARG A 195 -74.29 17.24 -39.31
CA ARG A 195 -75.28 16.47 -40.07
C ARG A 195 -76.72 16.79 -39.69
N LEU A 196 -76.98 17.03 -38.40
CA LEU A 196 -78.31 17.43 -37.92
C LEU A 196 -78.70 18.81 -38.46
N LEU A 197 -77.79 19.78 -38.40
CA LEU A 197 -78.00 21.12 -38.94
C LEU A 197 -78.20 21.09 -40.46
N GLU A 198 -77.37 20.36 -41.21
CA GLU A 198 -77.51 20.19 -42.66
C GLU A 198 -78.87 19.59 -43.04
N LYS A 199 -79.35 18.59 -42.28
CA LYS A 199 -80.67 18.00 -42.49
C LYS A 199 -81.80 19.01 -42.26
N GLN A 200 -81.68 19.87 -41.24
CA GLN A 200 -82.67 20.93 -40.99
C GLN A 200 -82.70 21.97 -42.11
N LEU A 201 -81.53 22.38 -42.62
CA LEU A 201 -81.42 23.35 -43.72
C LEU A 201 -82.03 22.84 -45.03
N ASN A 202 -81.94 21.53 -45.28
CA ASN A 202 -82.38 20.91 -46.53
C ASN A 202 -83.81 20.32 -46.46
N ASP A 203 -84.55 20.59 -45.38
CA ASP A 203 -85.94 20.19 -45.24
C ASP A 203 -86.84 21.25 -45.93
N PRO A 204 -87.58 20.91 -47.01
CA PRO A 204 -88.35 21.87 -47.81
C PRO A 204 -89.52 22.55 -47.08
N HIS A 205 -89.79 22.16 -45.82
CA HIS A 205 -90.79 22.77 -44.95
C HIS A 205 -90.16 23.59 -43.81
N TRP A 206 -88.84 23.79 -43.82
CA TRP A 206 -88.15 24.53 -42.78
C TRP A 206 -88.48 26.03 -42.86
N SER A 207 -89.14 26.53 -41.82
CA SER A 207 -89.30 27.95 -41.54
C SER A 207 -88.58 28.26 -40.23
N PRO A 208 -87.61 29.19 -40.18
CA PRO A 208 -86.96 29.56 -38.94
C PRO A 208 -87.99 30.26 -38.05
N ALA A 209 -88.15 29.77 -36.81
CA ALA A 209 -88.95 30.47 -35.81
C ALA A 209 -88.29 31.84 -35.49
N PRO A 210 -89.08 32.90 -35.23
CA PRO A 210 -88.57 34.23 -34.91
C PRO A 210 -87.79 34.29 -33.59
#